data_AF-A0A969SU15-F1
#
_entry.id   AF-A0A969SU15-F1
#
_cell.length_a   1.000
_cell.length_b   1.000
_cell.length_c   1.000
_cell.angle_alpha   90.00
_cell.angle_beta   90.00
_cell.angle_gamma   90.00
#
_symmetry.space_group_name_H-M   'P 1'
#
loop_
_entity.id
_entity.type
_entity.pdbx_description
1 polymer ?
#
loop_
_entity_poly.entity_id
_entity_poly.type
_entity_poly.pdbx_seq_one_letter_code
_entity_poly.pdbx_strand_id
1 'polypeptide(L)'
;MKNIIEGNKVGNVVNVVINGSLLSKACSTPEQAKKLFSEVLMTKKNPTDNAIHKLKQALQGRYLKPINSLINYDQNTKEYYYKDYDVAMPKGLADAMIDYVDNNYPTESLESFWSLLITNPNKEVREKLFHFLSTYHFTITENGYVVAYKAVTHTTKVDNDLATFVSNQFFKIKKRKKSPAKYSILRDSKKELFLVETSSINLGSDNAKEYVGTLKDLFGNIGNLNDANSTKFTDKYTQKMNIKLGVPVKEDRGKCDPNPLRECSNGLHVGSTKYVETFANKNDTVLLVLFNPQHVVAVPNHDNSKMRVCEYFPLAVLERRDRTFETVDTPFVEFDYMNYEKGDVQTLINVLQDKVVNEPQNVTIDEEQRLKILKNRLVDLNRVKMDV
;
A
#
# COMPACT_ATOMS: atom_id res chain seq x y z
N MET A 1 27.17 6.26 -0.17
CA MET A 1 28.04 6.25 1.02
C MET A 1 28.80 4.94 1.04
N LYS A 2 30.10 4.97 1.36
CA LYS A 2 30.90 3.76 1.52
C LYS A 2 30.58 3.19 2.90
N ASN A 3 30.13 1.94 2.97
CA ASN A 3 29.90 1.28 4.26
C ASN A 3 31.23 1.16 5.02
N ILE A 4 31.29 1.67 6.25
CA ILE A 4 32.48 1.66 7.10
C ILE A 4 32.32 0.55 8.14
N ILE A 5 33.29 -0.35 8.18
CA ILE A 5 33.33 -1.49 9.10
C ILE A 5 34.68 -1.49 9.80
N GLU A 6 34.67 -1.36 11.12
CA GLU A 6 35.83 -1.56 11.97
C GLU A 6 35.52 -2.61 13.02
N GLY A 7 36.52 -3.36 13.47
CA GLY A 7 36.28 -4.35 14.51
C GLY A 7 37.55 -4.96 15.07
N ASN A 8 37.45 -5.46 16.28
CA ASN A 8 38.51 -6.16 16.99
C ASN A 8 37.98 -7.41 17.70
N LYS A 9 38.86 -8.38 17.92
CA LYS A 9 38.60 -9.57 18.72
C LYS A 9 39.43 -9.50 20.00
N VAL A 10 38.79 -9.58 21.15
CA VAL A 10 39.45 -9.65 22.46
C VAL A 10 38.99 -10.92 23.16
N GLY A 11 39.88 -11.90 23.30
CA GLY A 11 39.51 -13.22 23.82
C GLY A 11 38.39 -13.85 22.98
N ASN A 12 37.27 -14.19 23.61
CA ASN A 12 36.09 -14.75 22.94
C ASN A 12 35.08 -13.69 22.49
N VAL A 13 35.37 -12.40 22.67
CA VAL A 13 34.48 -11.30 22.31
C VAL A 13 34.90 -10.69 20.99
N VAL A 14 33.95 -10.49 20.09
CA VAL A 14 34.12 -9.75 18.83
C VAL A 14 33.31 -8.45 18.94
N ASN A 15 33.99 -7.32 18.82
CA ASN A 15 33.34 -6.00 18.74
C ASN A 15 33.50 -5.45 17.32
N VAL A 16 32.41 -4.89 16.79
CA VAL A 16 32.35 -4.38 15.43
C VAL A 16 31.56 -3.09 15.41
N VAL A 17 32.11 -2.05 14.80
CA VAL A 17 31.41 -0.82 14.47
C VAL A 17 31.04 -0.87 13.00
N ILE A 18 29.74 -0.77 12.70
CA ILE A 18 29.20 -0.75 11.34
C ILE A 18 28.44 0.57 11.17
N ASN A 19 28.94 1.45 10.31
CA ASN A 19 28.34 2.78 10.04
C ASN A 19 28.02 3.56 11.35
N GLY A 20 28.92 3.51 12.33
CA GLY A 20 28.75 4.20 13.63
C GLY A 20 28.02 3.40 14.70
N SER A 21 27.36 2.29 14.36
CA SER A 21 26.70 1.39 15.32
C SER A 21 27.65 0.33 15.87
N LEU A 22 27.85 0.29 17.19
CA LEU A 22 28.64 -0.75 17.86
C LEU A 22 27.80 -2.02 18.11
N LEU A 23 28.35 -3.17 17.71
CA LEU A 23 27.80 -4.50 17.93
C LEU A 23 28.87 -5.38 18.58
N SER A 24 28.50 -6.11 19.62
CA SER A 24 29.42 -6.97 20.37
C SER A 24 28.82 -8.36 20.52
N LYS A 25 29.62 -9.40 20.25
CA LYS A 25 29.26 -10.80 20.51
C LYS A 25 30.30 -11.49 21.37
N ALA A 26 29.87 -11.97 22.53
CA ALA A 26 30.61 -12.95 23.31
C ALA A 26 30.34 -14.35 22.72
N CYS A 27 31.35 -14.98 22.13
CA CYS A 27 31.26 -16.34 21.61
C CYS A 27 31.53 -17.35 22.73
N SER A 28 30.96 -18.54 22.61
CA SER A 28 31.14 -19.61 23.61
C SER A 28 32.55 -20.21 23.56
N THR A 29 33.22 -20.15 22.40
CA THR A 29 34.58 -20.70 22.20
C THR A 29 35.51 -19.74 21.44
N PRO A 30 36.85 -19.86 21.63
CA PRO A 30 37.83 -19.11 20.85
C PRO A 30 37.71 -19.33 19.33
N GLU A 31 37.41 -20.55 18.90
CA GLU A 31 37.22 -20.92 17.49
C GLU A 31 36.02 -20.19 16.87
N GLN A 32 34.90 -20.12 17.59
CA GLN A 32 33.72 -19.35 17.15
C GLN A 32 34.05 -17.86 17.01
N ALA A 33 34.76 -17.29 18.00
CA ALA A 33 35.19 -15.89 17.94
C ALA A 33 36.13 -15.63 16.75
N LYS A 34 37.03 -16.59 16.45
CA LYS A 34 37.94 -16.51 15.30
C LYS A 34 37.19 -16.55 13.98
N LYS A 35 36.24 -17.48 13.82
CA LYS A 35 35.40 -17.60 12.62
C LYS A 35 34.57 -16.33 12.38
N LEU A 36 33.90 -15.83 13.43
CA LEU A 36 33.12 -14.61 13.36
C LEU A 36 33.99 -13.40 13.00
N PHE A 37 35.19 -13.29 13.58
CA PHE A 37 36.10 -12.21 13.23
C PHE A 37 36.62 -12.32 11.79
N SER A 38 36.81 -13.52 11.25
CA SER A 38 37.10 -13.70 9.82
C SER A 38 35.97 -13.18 8.93
N GLU A 39 34.71 -13.38 9.31
CA GLU A 39 33.55 -12.81 8.61
C GLU A 39 33.54 -11.28 8.66
N VAL A 40 33.94 -10.67 9.80
CA VAL A 40 34.13 -9.20 9.91
C VAL A 40 35.15 -8.72 8.88
N LEU A 41 36.31 -9.37 8.81
CA LEU A 41 37.39 -8.98 7.89
C LEU A 41 36.98 -9.15 6.41
N MET A 42 36.26 -10.23 6.08
CA MET A 42 35.75 -10.46 4.73
C MET A 42 34.71 -9.41 4.32
N THR A 43 33.78 -9.09 5.22
CA THR A 43 32.76 -8.06 5.00
C THR A 43 33.40 -6.68 4.87
N LYS A 44 34.43 -6.37 5.67
CA LYS A 44 35.22 -5.13 5.56
C LYS A 44 35.87 -4.96 4.18
N LYS A 45 36.33 -6.06 3.56
CA LYS A 45 36.91 -6.04 2.20
C LYS A 45 35.85 -5.81 1.11
N ASN A 46 34.64 -6.32 1.28
CA ASN A 46 33.56 -6.18 0.30
C ASN A 46 32.21 -5.88 1.01
N PRO A 47 31.98 -4.62 1.42
CA PRO A 47 30.89 -4.26 2.32
C PRO A 47 29.57 -4.03 1.56
N THR A 48 29.06 -5.08 0.92
CA THR A 48 27.72 -5.10 0.31
C THR A 48 26.64 -5.13 1.39
N ASP A 49 25.45 -4.62 1.09
CA ASP A 49 24.33 -4.60 2.05
C ASP A 49 23.97 -6.01 2.56
N ASN A 50 24.00 -7.01 1.68
CA ASN A 50 23.79 -8.41 2.05
C ASN A 50 24.90 -8.95 2.97
N ALA A 51 26.17 -8.64 2.70
CA ALA A 51 27.27 -9.07 3.55
C ALA A 51 27.21 -8.41 4.95
N ILE A 52 26.84 -7.13 5.01
CA ILE A 52 26.65 -6.41 6.27
C ILE A 52 25.48 -6.98 7.06
N HIS A 53 24.35 -7.27 6.40
CA HIS A 53 23.20 -7.87 7.02
C HIS A 53 23.53 -9.26 7.62
N LYS A 54 24.24 -10.12 6.87
CA LYS A 54 24.74 -11.41 7.38
C LYS A 54 25.68 -11.23 8.57
N LEU A 55 26.59 -10.25 8.53
CA LEU A 55 27.51 -9.99 9.64
C LEU A 55 26.76 -9.50 10.89
N LYS A 56 25.78 -8.59 10.73
CA LYS A 56 24.93 -8.12 11.84
C LYS A 56 24.19 -9.30 12.49
N GLN A 57 23.61 -10.18 11.70
CA GLN A 57 22.97 -11.42 12.19
C GLN A 57 23.94 -12.30 12.99
N ALA A 58 25.13 -12.55 12.42
CA ALA A 58 26.16 -13.35 13.07
C ALA A 58 26.60 -12.74 14.42
N LEU A 59 26.75 -11.42 14.50
CA LEU A 59 27.08 -10.67 15.72
C LEU A 59 25.93 -10.63 16.74
N GLN A 60 24.68 -10.62 16.30
CA GLN A 60 23.51 -10.64 17.19
C GLN A 60 23.14 -12.05 17.63
N GLY A 61 23.78 -13.09 17.09
CA GLY A 61 23.44 -14.49 17.40
C GLY A 61 22.12 -14.95 16.76
N ARG A 62 21.57 -14.17 15.83
CA ARG A 62 20.41 -14.58 15.04
C ARG A 62 20.91 -15.39 13.85
N TYR A 63 20.57 -16.67 13.79
CA TYR A 63 20.78 -17.48 12.60
C TYR A 63 19.45 -17.56 11.85
N LEU A 64 19.30 -16.75 10.81
CA LEU A 64 18.14 -16.83 9.94
C LEU A 64 18.35 -17.96 8.94
N LYS A 65 17.60 -19.04 9.11
CA LYS A 65 17.59 -20.17 8.17
C LYS A 65 16.72 -19.77 6.96
N PRO A 66 17.25 -19.76 5.73
CA PRO A 66 16.42 -19.58 4.54
C PRO A 66 15.40 -20.72 4.44
N ILE A 67 14.13 -20.38 4.27
CA ILE A 67 13.08 -21.33 3.89
C ILE A 67 13.06 -21.44 2.37
N ASN A 68 13.05 -20.29 1.67
CA ASN A 68 13.08 -20.20 0.22
C ASN A 68 13.80 -18.90 -0.22
N SER A 69 13.60 -18.47 -1.47
CA SER A 69 14.23 -17.27 -2.03
C SER A 69 13.76 -15.94 -1.39
N LEU A 70 12.60 -15.94 -0.71
CA LEU A 70 11.99 -14.75 -0.12
C LEU A 70 11.99 -14.75 1.40
N ILE A 71 11.80 -15.92 2.03
CA ILE A 71 11.53 -16.02 3.47
C ILE A 71 12.70 -16.67 4.21
N ASN A 72 13.10 -16.05 5.30
CA ASN A 72 13.99 -16.61 6.31
C ASN A 72 13.26 -16.83 7.64
N TYR A 73 13.75 -17.76 8.44
CA TYR A 73 13.17 -18.14 9.73
C TYR A 73 14.23 -18.14 10.84
N ASP A 74 13.94 -17.49 11.96
CA ASP A 74 14.76 -17.53 13.17
C ASP A 74 14.25 -18.66 14.09
N GLN A 75 15.07 -19.69 14.30
CA GLN A 75 14.69 -20.81 15.17
C GLN A 75 14.60 -20.42 16.65
N ASN A 76 15.30 -19.38 17.08
CA ASN A 76 15.33 -18.95 18.48
C ASN A 76 14.07 -18.15 18.82
N THR A 77 13.73 -17.17 17.98
CA THR A 77 12.55 -16.31 18.22
C THR A 77 11.27 -16.88 17.62
N LYS A 78 11.38 -17.89 16.73
CA LYS A 78 10.29 -18.46 15.94
C LYS A 78 9.60 -17.43 15.03
N GLU A 79 10.33 -16.40 14.62
CA GLU A 79 9.85 -15.34 13.75
C GLU A 79 10.29 -15.55 12.29
N TYR A 80 9.53 -14.97 11.38
CA TYR A 80 9.81 -14.98 9.94
C TYR A 80 10.29 -13.61 9.48
N TYR A 81 11.12 -13.60 8.45
CA TYR A 81 11.75 -12.39 7.91
C TYR A 81 11.72 -12.46 6.39
N TYR A 82 11.21 -11.40 5.74
CA TYR A 82 11.33 -11.25 4.29
C TYR A 82 12.76 -10.84 3.92
N LYS A 83 13.26 -11.31 2.78
CA LYS A 83 14.64 -11.09 2.31
C LYS A 83 15.06 -9.63 2.44
N ASP A 84 16.29 -9.40 2.87
CA ASP A 84 16.91 -8.08 3.01
C ASP A 84 16.30 -7.14 4.07
N TYR A 85 15.30 -7.59 4.85
CA TYR A 85 14.75 -6.83 5.98
C TYR A 85 15.00 -7.53 7.32
N ASP A 86 15.32 -6.72 8.32
CA ASP A 86 15.57 -7.14 9.69
C ASP A 86 14.33 -7.01 10.60
N VAL A 87 13.14 -6.85 10.00
CA VAL A 87 11.87 -6.70 10.69
C VAL A 87 11.08 -7.98 10.57
N ALA A 88 10.66 -8.53 11.71
CA ALA A 88 9.82 -9.73 11.75
C ALA A 88 8.49 -9.47 11.03
N MET A 89 8.10 -10.40 10.17
CA MET A 89 6.85 -10.37 9.44
C MET A 89 5.77 -11.21 10.14
N PRO A 90 4.48 -10.90 9.92
CA PRO A 90 3.39 -11.70 10.49
C PRO A 90 3.43 -13.13 9.96
N LYS A 91 3.28 -14.11 10.85
CA LYS A 91 3.29 -15.54 10.48
C LYS A 91 2.33 -15.86 9.33
N GLY A 92 1.09 -15.35 9.38
CA GLY A 92 0.11 -15.63 8.32
C GLY A 92 0.54 -15.13 6.94
N LEU A 93 1.24 -13.99 6.87
CA LEU A 93 1.78 -13.47 5.62
C LEU A 93 3.00 -14.27 5.15
N ALA A 94 3.86 -14.70 6.08
CA ALA A 94 4.99 -15.58 5.77
C ALA A 94 4.51 -16.92 5.20
N ASP A 95 3.54 -17.57 5.86
CA ASP A 95 2.95 -18.83 5.40
C ASP A 95 2.37 -18.68 3.99
N ALA A 96 1.65 -17.59 3.72
CA ALA A 96 1.10 -17.31 2.39
C ALA A 96 2.20 -17.13 1.33
N MET A 97 3.27 -16.39 1.64
CA MET A 97 4.39 -16.22 0.71
C MET A 97 5.16 -17.54 0.48
N ILE A 98 5.29 -18.38 1.51
CA ILE A 98 5.92 -19.71 1.37
C ILE A 98 5.08 -20.56 0.41
N ASP A 99 3.77 -20.65 0.62
CA ASP A 99 2.86 -21.39 -0.25
C ASP A 99 2.93 -20.90 -1.72
N TYR A 100 2.98 -19.58 -1.93
CA TYR A 100 3.08 -19.02 -3.27
C TYR A 100 4.39 -19.40 -3.96
N VAL A 101 5.52 -19.34 -3.25
CA VAL A 101 6.82 -19.73 -3.80
C VAL A 101 6.87 -21.23 -4.09
N ASP A 102 6.40 -22.06 -3.17
CA ASP A 102 6.43 -23.52 -3.29
C ASP A 102 5.57 -24.02 -4.46
N ASN A 103 4.50 -23.29 -4.79
CA ASN A 103 3.61 -23.59 -5.93
C ASN A 103 3.91 -22.76 -7.19
N ASN A 104 4.98 -21.95 -7.20
CA ASN A 104 5.35 -21.10 -8.33
C ASN A 104 4.23 -20.13 -8.77
N TYR A 105 3.50 -19.57 -7.81
CA TYR A 105 2.53 -18.50 -8.00
C TYR A 105 3.22 -17.11 -8.02
N PRO A 106 2.62 -16.10 -8.69
CA PRO A 106 3.11 -14.73 -8.67
C PRO A 106 3.07 -14.14 -7.24
N THR A 107 4.22 -13.71 -6.72
CA THR A 107 4.38 -13.20 -5.33
C THR A 107 4.29 -11.68 -5.21
N GLU A 108 4.19 -10.96 -6.32
CA GLU A 108 4.33 -9.49 -6.41
C GLU A 108 3.32 -8.76 -5.52
N SER A 109 2.08 -9.24 -5.44
CA SER A 109 1.04 -8.65 -4.59
C SER A 109 1.38 -8.72 -3.11
N LEU A 110 1.86 -9.88 -2.64
CA LEU A 110 2.24 -10.08 -1.24
C LEU A 110 3.53 -9.34 -0.89
N GLU A 111 4.51 -9.34 -1.80
CA GLU A 111 5.78 -8.62 -1.61
C GLU A 111 5.53 -7.11 -1.53
N SER A 112 4.73 -6.56 -2.44
CA SER A 112 4.33 -5.16 -2.42
C SER A 112 3.51 -4.81 -1.18
N PHE A 113 2.56 -5.67 -0.79
CA PHE A 113 1.79 -5.48 0.44
C PHE A 113 2.70 -5.42 1.68
N TRP A 114 3.67 -6.33 1.80
CA TRP A 114 4.63 -6.29 2.90
C TRP A 114 5.47 -5.02 2.89
N SER A 115 5.94 -4.59 1.71
CA SER A 115 6.73 -3.36 1.54
C SER A 115 6.00 -2.10 2.02
N LEU A 116 4.66 -2.09 1.90
CA LEU A 116 3.79 -1.03 2.39
C LEU A 116 3.44 -1.20 3.87
N LEU A 117 3.18 -2.42 4.33
CA LEU A 117 2.79 -2.69 5.71
C LEU A 117 3.95 -2.44 6.69
N ILE A 118 5.17 -2.80 6.31
CA ILE A 118 6.37 -2.63 7.15
C ILE A 118 6.64 -1.15 7.51
N THR A 119 6.18 -0.19 6.69
CA THR A 119 6.31 1.25 6.99
C THR A 119 5.22 1.78 7.92
N ASN A 120 4.19 0.98 8.23
CA ASN A 120 3.16 1.37 9.18
C ASN A 120 3.77 1.52 10.58
N PRO A 121 3.64 2.67 11.25
CA PRO A 121 4.29 2.90 12.54
C PRO A 121 3.71 2.03 13.68
N ASN A 122 2.49 1.51 13.52
CA ASN A 122 1.83 0.71 14.55
C ASN A 122 2.19 -0.79 14.39
N LYS A 123 2.99 -1.31 15.33
CA LYS A 123 3.40 -2.73 15.38
C LYS A 123 2.20 -3.69 15.41
N GLU A 124 1.16 -3.37 16.17
CA GLU A 124 -0.02 -4.23 16.28
C GLU A 124 -0.77 -4.31 14.95
N VAL A 125 -0.82 -3.21 14.18
CA VAL A 125 -1.38 -3.21 12.83
C VAL A 125 -0.54 -4.09 11.90
N ARG A 126 0.79 -3.97 11.96
CA ARG A 126 1.69 -4.83 11.17
C ARG A 126 1.41 -6.30 11.43
N GLU A 127 1.20 -6.69 12.69
CA GLU A 127 0.95 -8.07 13.09
C GLU A 127 -0.45 -8.59 12.69
N LYS A 128 -1.49 -7.76 12.79
CA LYS A 128 -2.88 -8.22 12.67
C LYS A 128 -3.52 -8.01 11.30
N LEU A 129 -3.06 -7.03 10.52
CA LEU A 129 -3.76 -6.60 9.31
C LEU A 129 -3.97 -7.75 8.33
N PHE A 130 -2.92 -8.51 8.00
CA PHE A 130 -3.04 -9.59 7.00
C PHE A 130 -4.08 -10.64 7.38
N HIS A 131 -4.12 -11.03 8.66
CA HIS A 131 -5.13 -11.96 9.16
C HIS A 131 -6.54 -11.37 9.02
N PHE A 132 -6.73 -10.10 9.42
CA PHE A 132 -8.01 -9.42 9.28
C PHE A 132 -8.49 -9.37 7.81
N LEU A 133 -7.58 -9.02 6.89
CA LEU A 133 -7.90 -8.97 5.45
C LEU A 133 -8.33 -10.34 4.93
N SER A 134 -7.65 -11.40 5.35
CA SER A 134 -7.98 -12.78 4.98
C SER A 134 -9.34 -13.21 5.54
N THR A 135 -9.61 -12.90 6.81
CA THR A 135 -10.87 -13.23 7.50
C THR A 135 -12.10 -12.57 6.87
N TYR A 136 -11.96 -11.35 6.36
CA TYR A 136 -13.05 -10.61 5.73
C TYR A 136 -12.96 -10.53 4.20
N HIS A 137 -12.15 -11.39 3.60
CA HIS A 137 -12.03 -11.55 2.14
C HIS A 137 -11.72 -10.25 1.39
N PHE A 138 -10.83 -9.42 1.94
CA PHE A 138 -10.30 -8.27 1.21
C PHE A 138 -9.37 -8.72 0.08
N THR A 139 -9.34 -7.95 -1.00
CA THR A 139 -8.41 -8.19 -2.11
C THR A 139 -7.19 -7.30 -1.97
N ILE A 140 -6.01 -7.90 -2.12
CA ILE A 140 -4.72 -7.20 -2.22
C ILE A 140 -4.37 -7.11 -3.70
N THR A 141 -4.00 -5.91 -4.16
CA THR A 141 -3.65 -5.67 -5.56
C THR A 141 -2.18 -6.01 -5.83
N GLU A 142 -1.80 -6.06 -7.12
CA GLU A 142 -0.41 -6.32 -7.52
C GLU A 142 0.58 -5.30 -6.92
N ASN A 143 0.16 -4.05 -6.73
CA ASN A 143 0.98 -3.00 -6.11
C ASN A 143 0.88 -2.93 -4.58
N GLY A 144 0.18 -3.89 -3.95
CA GLY A 144 0.10 -4.05 -2.50
C GLY A 144 -0.97 -3.20 -1.81
N TYR A 145 -1.77 -2.43 -2.56
CA TYR A 145 -2.92 -1.74 -2.00
C TYR A 145 -4.03 -2.73 -1.68
N VAL A 146 -4.99 -2.28 -0.89
CA VAL A 146 -6.13 -3.09 -0.47
C VAL A 146 -7.42 -2.48 -0.98
N VAL A 147 -8.24 -3.31 -1.63
CA VAL A 147 -9.56 -2.96 -2.13
C VAL A 147 -10.56 -3.00 -0.98
N ALA A 148 -11.26 -1.89 -0.76
CA ALA A 148 -12.26 -1.75 0.29
C ALA A 148 -13.47 -0.95 -0.20
N TYR A 149 -14.43 -0.79 0.71
CA TYR A 149 -15.71 -0.18 0.44
C TYR A 149 -16.05 0.87 1.51
N LYS A 150 -16.68 1.96 1.06
CA LYS A 150 -17.11 3.07 1.91
C LYS A 150 -18.54 3.45 1.60
N ALA A 151 -19.42 3.36 2.60
CA ALA A 151 -20.73 4.00 2.52
C ALA A 151 -20.61 5.51 2.77
N VAL A 152 -21.23 6.31 1.91
CA VAL A 152 -21.24 7.78 1.91
C VAL A 152 -22.65 8.30 1.62
N THR A 153 -22.87 9.57 1.94
CA THR A 153 -24.01 10.37 1.46
C THR A 153 -23.50 11.49 0.54
N HIS A 154 -24.40 12.34 0.05
CA HIS A 154 -24.09 13.44 -0.86
C HIS A 154 -24.28 14.77 -0.14
N THR A 155 -23.32 15.68 -0.26
CA THR A 155 -23.55 17.11 0.01
C THR A 155 -24.06 17.82 -1.23
N THR A 156 -23.66 17.36 -2.41
CA THR A 156 -24.15 17.84 -3.70
C THR A 156 -24.24 16.65 -4.64
N LYS A 157 -25.42 16.41 -5.20
CA LYS A 157 -25.62 15.39 -6.23
C LYS A 157 -25.87 16.07 -7.57
N VAL A 158 -25.10 15.69 -8.58
CA VAL A 158 -25.20 16.25 -9.91
C VAL A 158 -25.59 15.15 -10.89
N ASP A 159 -26.67 15.37 -11.63
CA ASP A 159 -27.09 14.47 -12.69
C ASP A 159 -26.09 14.53 -13.84
N ASN A 160 -25.78 13.37 -14.43
CA ASN A 160 -24.76 13.22 -15.48
C ASN A 160 -23.35 13.70 -15.05
N ASP A 161 -23.00 13.53 -13.77
CA ASP A 161 -21.65 13.77 -13.27
C ASP A 161 -20.59 12.97 -14.05
N LEU A 162 -19.62 13.66 -14.64
CA LEU A 162 -18.64 13.08 -15.55
C LEU A 162 -17.74 12.06 -14.85
N ALA A 163 -17.26 12.36 -13.64
CA ALA A 163 -16.38 11.47 -12.89
C ALA A 163 -17.10 10.14 -12.54
N THR A 164 -18.35 10.23 -12.09
CA THR A 164 -19.21 9.09 -11.81
C THR A 164 -19.48 8.27 -13.07
N PHE A 165 -19.80 8.92 -14.19
CA PHE A 165 -20.04 8.23 -15.45
C PHE A 165 -18.77 7.51 -15.97
N VAL A 166 -17.63 8.21 -15.99
CA VAL A 166 -16.33 7.68 -16.42
C VAL A 166 -15.94 6.46 -15.60
N SER A 167 -15.95 6.56 -14.26
CA SER A 167 -15.59 5.45 -13.39
C SER A 167 -16.48 4.23 -13.60
N ASN A 168 -17.80 4.42 -13.63
CA ASN A 168 -18.74 3.30 -13.81
C ASN A 168 -18.58 2.63 -15.17
N GLN A 169 -18.40 3.39 -16.26
CA GLN A 169 -18.19 2.83 -17.60
C GLN A 169 -16.84 2.12 -17.72
N PHE A 170 -15.79 2.65 -17.08
CA PHE A 170 -14.46 2.04 -17.06
C PHE A 170 -14.51 0.60 -16.53
N PHE A 171 -15.10 0.41 -15.35
CA PHE A 171 -15.23 -0.92 -14.74
C PHE A 171 -16.18 -1.83 -15.54
N LYS A 172 -17.26 -1.31 -16.12
CA LYS A 172 -18.13 -2.07 -17.03
C LYS A 172 -17.40 -2.59 -18.27
N ILE A 173 -16.53 -1.79 -18.88
CA ILE A 173 -15.74 -2.18 -20.05
C ILE A 173 -14.66 -3.21 -19.68
N LYS A 174 -13.95 -2.99 -18.57
CA LYS A 174 -12.96 -3.95 -18.07
C LYS A 174 -13.58 -5.30 -17.70
N LYS A 175 -14.79 -5.31 -17.09
CA LYS A 175 -15.55 -6.54 -16.80
C LYS A 175 -15.88 -7.33 -18.07
N ARG A 176 -16.11 -6.64 -19.18
CA ARG A 176 -16.30 -7.27 -20.51
C ARG A 176 -14.99 -7.70 -21.18
N LYS A 177 -13.85 -7.62 -20.47
CA LYS A 177 -12.49 -7.90 -20.98
C LYS A 177 -12.13 -7.08 -22.22
N LYS A 178 -12.71 -5.89 -22.38
CA LYS A 178 -12.41 -4.96 -23.46
C LYS A 178 -11.44 -3.86 -22.98
N SER A 179 -10.68 -3.29 -23.91
CA SER A 179 -9.76 -2.18 -23.62
C SER A 179 -10.53 -0.85 -23.53
N PRO A 180 -10.42 -0.11 -22.41
CA PRO A 180 -10.98 1.24 -22.28
C PRO A 180 -10.47 2.23 -23.33
N ALA A 181 -9.27 2.03 -23.88
CA ALA A 181 -8.70 2.91 -24.90
C ALA A 181 -9.47 2.91 -26.24
N LYS A 182 -10.31 1.89 -26.47
CA LYS A 182 -11.16 1.79 -27.67
C LYS A 182 -12.50 2.52 -27.55
N TYR A 183 -12.75 3.14 -26.40
CA TYR A 183 -14.00 3.81 -26.11
C TYR A 183 -13.75 5.28 -25.79
N SER A 184 -14.69 6.11 -26.21
CA SER A 184 -14.68 7.55 -25.96
C SER A 184 -16.01 8.01 -25.40
N ILE A 185 -15.97 9.15 -24.72
CA ILE A 185 -17.15 9.79 -24.15
C ILE A 185 -17.53 10.99 -25.01
N LEU A 186 -18.81 11.07 -25.36
CA LEU A 186 -19.40 12.23 -26.01
C LEU A 186 -20.43 12.88 -25.07
N ARG A 187 -20.63 14.19 -25.21
CA ARG A 187 -21.63 14.96 -24.46
C ARG A 187 -22.57 15.69 -25.41
N ASP A 188 -23.87 15.56 -25.23
CA ASP A 188 -24.82 16.32 -26.07
C ASP A 188 -25.11 17.75 -25.54
N SER A 189 -25.92 18.51 -26.28
CA SER A 189 -26.34 19.86 -25.89
C SER A 189 -27.17 19.92 -24.60
N LYS A 190 -27.74 18.80 -24.14
CA LYS A 190 -28.47 18.66 -22.87
C LYS A 190 -27.56 18.19 -21.73
N LYS A 191 -26.24 18.06 -21.97
CA LYS A 191 -25.23 17.54 -21.04
C LYS A 191 -25.37 16.05 -20.71
N GLU A 192 -26.10 15.27 -21.51
CA GLU A 192 -26.12 13.82 -21.38
C GLU A 192 -24.80 13.22 -21.89
N LEU A 193 -24.33 12.15 -21.23
CA LEU A 193 -23.06 11.50 -21.52
C LEU A 193 -23.27 10.16 -22.22
N PHE A 194 -22.48 9.91 -23.26
CA PHE A 194 -22.59 8.72 -24.10
C PHE A 194 -21.23 8.03 -24.23
N LEU A 195 -21.23 6.70 -24.04
CA LEU A 195 -20.06 5.87 -24.33
C LEU A 195 -20.18 5.32 -25.75
N VAL A 196 -19.17 5.54 -26.58
CA VAL A 196 -19.12 5.05 -27.97
C VAL A 196 -17.78 4.38 -28.25
N GLU A 197 -17.75 3.43 -29.20
CA GLU A 197 -16.47 2.95 -29.74
C GLU A 197 -15.82 4.07 -30.54
N THR A 198 -14.55 4.34 -30.28
CA THR A 198 -13.82 5.48 -30.85
C THR A 198 -13.79 5.43 -32.38
N SER A 199 -13.71 4.23 -32.97
CA SER A 199 -13.76 4.01 -34.42
C SER A 199 -15.09 4.39 -35.07
N SER A 200 -16.16 4.49 -34.29
CA SER A 200 -17.51 4.80 -34.78
C SER A 200 -17.82 6.30 -34.75
N ILE A 201 -16.86 7.14 -34.33
CA ILE A 201 -17.03 8.60 -34.28
C ILE A 201 -16.85 9.16 -35.69
N ASN A 202 -17.96 9.46 -36.36
CA ASN A 202 -17.95 10.23 -37.61
C ASN A 202 -17.95 11.72 -37.28
N LEU A 203 -16.81 12.38 -37.46
CA LEU A 203 -16.63 13.83 -37.27
C LEU A 203 -17.20 14.67 -38.43
N GLY A 204 -17.68 14.02 -39.50
CA GLY A 204 -18.26 14.67 -40.67
C GLY A 204 -19.79 14.63 -40.64
N SER A 205 -20.39 15.82 -40.62
CA SER A 205 -21.82 16.14 -40.66
C SER A 205 -22.65 15.83 -39.40
N ASP A 206 -23.05 16.92 -38.73
CA ASP A 206 -24.22 17.04 -37.86
C ASP A 206 -24.29 16.24 -36.55
N ASN A 207 -23.14 15.90 -35.95
CA ASN A 207 -23.13 15.37 -34.60
C ASN A 207 -23.25 16.50 -33.57
N ALA A 208 -24.47 16.75 -33.09
CA ALA A 208 -24.80 17.63 -31.97
C ALA A 208 -24.13 17.27 -30.62
N LYS A 209 -23.13 16.37 -30.61
CA LYS A 209 -22.42 15.88 -29.43
C LYS A 209 -20.95 16.27 -29.48
N GLU A 210 -20.51 16.95 -28.43
CA GLU A 210 -19.13 17.31 -28.12
C GLU A 210 -18.30 16.07 -27.77
N TYR A 211 -17.08 15.96 -28.30
CA TYR A 211 -16.11 14.96 -27.87
C TYR A 211 -15.47 15.36 -26.54
N VAL A 212 -15.59 14.50 -25.51
CA VAL A 212 -15.05 14.78 -24.17
C VAL A 212 -13.64 14.20 -23.99
N GLY A 213 -13.41 12.97 -24.47
CA GLY A 213 -12.13 12.28 -24.29
C GLY A 213 -12.23 10.76 -24.42
N THR A 214 -11.08 10.08 -24.39
CA THR A 214 -11.07 8.61 -24.33
C THR A 214 -11.39 8.14 -22.91
N LEU A 215 -12.04 6.99 -22.77
CA LEU A 215 -12.40 6.44 -21.46
C LEU A 215 -11.15 6.13 -20.62
N LYS A 216 -10.06 5.68 -21.26
CA LYS A 216 -8.77 5.44 -20.61
C LYS A 216 -8.20 6.72 -20.01
N ASP A 217 -8.08 7.78 -20.81
CA ASP A 217 -7.41 9.02 -20.39
C ASP A 217 -8.24 9.79 -19.35
N LEU A 218 -9.56 9.79 -19.52
CA LEU A 218 -10.47 10.40 -18.55
C LEU A 218 -10.43 9.66 -17.21
N PHE A 219 -10.42 8.31 -17.21
CA PHE A 219 -10.32 7.54 -15.97
C PHE A 219 -8.97 7.72 -15.28
N GLY A 220 -7.87 7.70 -16.04
CA GLY A 220 -6.52 7.95 -15.51
C GLY A 220 -6.26 9.40 -15.09
N ASN A 221 -7.27 10.27 -15.16
CA ASN A 221 -7.23 11.63 -14.63
C ASN A 221 -8.54 11.96 -13.92
N ILE A 222 -9.21 10.97 -13.33
CA ILE A 222 -10.56 11.15 -12.77
C ILE A 222 -10.62 12.21 -11.67
N GLY A 223 -9.51 12.38 -10.92
CA GLY A 223 -9.37 13.47 -9.95
C GLY A 223 -9.56 14.88 -10.55
N ASN A 224 -9.12 15.08 -11.79
CA ASN A 224 -9.23 16.35 -12.52
C ASN A 224 -10.60 16.59 -13.14
N LEU A 225 -11.47 15.57 -13.17
CA LEU A 225 -12.84 15.69 -13.67
C LEU A 225 -13.78 16.33 -12.63
N ASN A 226 -13.33 16.51 -11.39
CA ASN A 226 -14.13 17.06 -10.31
C ASN A 226 -14.10 18.59 -10.29
N ASP A 227 -15.03 19.26 -10.97
CA ASP A 227 -15.16 20.71 -10.95
C ASP A 227 -16.15 21.23 -9.86
N ALA A 228 -16.49 22.51 -9.90
CA ALA A 228 -17.44 23.10 -8.96
C ALA A 228 -18.86 22.49 -9.06
N ASN A 229 -19.19 21.92 -10.23
CA ASN A 229 -20.45 21.27 -10.58
C ASN A 229 -20.33 19.74 -10.58
N SER A 230 -19.37 19.17 -9.84
CA SER A 230 -19.26 17.72 -9.66
C SER A 230 -20.04 17.23 -8.44
N THR A 231 -20.40 15.95 -8.46
CA THR A 231 -20.97 15.26 -7.29
C THR A 231 -19.96 15.26 -6.14
N LYS A 232 -20.42 15.67 -4.95
CA LYS A 232 -19.61 15.72 -3.73
C LYS A 232 -20.21 14.77 -2.69
N PHE A 233 -19.39 13.82 -2.27
CA PHE A 233 -19.76 12.86 -1.25
C PHE A 233 -19.31 13.34 0.13
N THR A 234 -19.94 12.83 1.18
CA THR A 234 -19.55 13.06 2.55
C THR A 234 -19.81 11.83 3.41
N ASP A 235 -19.22 11.78 4.60
CA ASP A 235 -19.45 10.69 5.52
C ASP A 235 -20.87 10.74 6.13
N LYS A 236 -21.40 9.58 6.48
CA LYS A 236 -22.78 9.44 6.95
C LYS A 236 -23.04 10.08 8.33
N TYR A 237 -22.02 10.19 9.17
CA TYR A 237 -22.19 10.56 10.57
C TYR A 237 -22.02 12.07 10.79
N THR A 238 -20.88 12.63 10.38
CA THR A 238 -20.58 14.05 10.55
C THR A 238 -21.11 14.91 9.41
N GLN A 239 -21.16 14.35 8.19
CA GLN A 239 -21.50 15.05 6.95
C GLN A 239 -20.63 16.28 6.68
N LYS A 240 -19.40 16.30 7.22
CA LYS A 240 -18.45 17.43 7.10
C LYS A 240 -17.32 17.16 6.12
N MET A 241 -17.16 15.92 5.69
CA MET A 241 -16.11 15.54 4.75
C MET A 241 -16.44 15.99 3.33
N ASN A 242 -15.42 16.33 2.55
CA ASN A 242 -15.53 16.60 1.12
C ASN A 242 -14.81 15.49 0.36
N ILE A 243 -15.56 14.49 -0.10
CA ILE A 243 -15.06 13.29 -0.76
C ILE A 243 -15.34 13.41 -2.26
N LYS A 244 -14.31 13.17 -3.08
CA LYS A 244 -14.34 13.20 -4.55
C LYS A 244 -13.68 11.94 -5.12
N LEU A 245 -14.11 11.49 -6.29
CA LEU A 245 -13.46 10.37 -6.97
C LEU A 245 -12.08 10.79 -7.50
N GLY A 246 -11.08 9.92 -7.39
CA GLY A 246 -9.72 10.20 -7.87
C GLY A 246 -8.90 11.15 -6.99
N VAL A 247 -9.39 11.50 -5.79
CA VAL A 247 -8.70 12.40 -4.87
C VAL A 247 -8.58 11.71 -3.51
N PRO A 248 -7.36 11.52 -2.96
CA PRO A 248 -7.19 10.91 -1.65
C PRO A 248 -7.95 11.66 -0.56
N VAL A 249 -8.66 10.92 0.27
CA VAL A 249 -9.32 11.44 1.46
C VAL A 249 -8.37 11.20 2.63
N LYS A 250 -7.87 12.28 3.23
CA LYS A 250 -6.85 12.24 4.29
C LYS A 250 -7.40 12.81 5.61
N GLU A 251 -6.97 12.24 6.72
CA GLU A 251 -7.09 12.78 8.06
C GLU A 251 -5.72 12.70 8.74
N ASP A 252 -5.41 13.65 9.62
CA ASP A 252 -4.18 13.58 10.40
C ASP A 252 -4.19 12.29 11.24
N ARG A 253 -3.16 11.45 11.06
CA ARG A 253 -3.00 10.20 11.82
C ARG A 253 -3.03 10.45 13.33
N GLY A 254 -2.48 11.58 13.80
CA GLY A 254 -2.49 11.95 15.22
C GLY A 254 -3.88 12.27 15.77
N LYS A 255 -4.85 12.59 14.89
CA LYS A 255 -6.27 12.80 15.25
C LYS A 255 -7.11 11.53 15.16
N CYS A 256 -6.55 10.47 14.54
CA CYS A 256 -7.20 9.18 14.49
C CYS A 256 -6.93 8.42 15.81
N ASP A 257 -7.97 7.85 16.41
CA ASP A 257 -7.82 7.06 17.63
C ASP A 257 -7.15 5.70 17.24
N PRO A 258 -6.03 5.31 17.88
CA PRO A 258 -5.31 4.08 17.54
C PRO A 258 -5.80 2.84 18.30
N ASN A 259 -6.75 2.97 19.23
CA ASN A 259 -7.14 1.89 20.14
C ASN A 259 -8.07 0.88 19.43
N PRO A 260 -7.63 -0.37 19.15
CA PRO A 260 -8.41 -1.36 18.40
C PRO A 260 -9.66 -1.86 19.14
N LEU A 261 -9.81 -1.56 20.43
CA LEU A 261 -11.00 -1.89 21.22
C LEU A 261 -12.14 -0.88 21.03
N ARG A 262 -11.90 0.24 20.33
CA ARG A 262 -12.91 1.27 20.05
C ARG A 262 -13.31 1.22 18.58
N GLU A 263 -14.51 0.71 18.33
CA GLU A 263 -14.97 0.34 16.98
C GLU A 263 -15.47 1.53 16.14
N CYS A 264 -16.05 2.54 16.78
CA CYS A 264 -16.64 3.73 16.17
C CYS A 264 -16.03 5.00 16.78
N SER A 265 -14.72 5.14 16.72
CA SER A 265 -14.00 6.32 17.23
C SER A 265 -13.37 7.12 16.09
N ASN A 266 -12.71 8.25 16.41
CA ASN A 266 -12.19 9.19 15.42
C ASN A 266 -11.23 8.51 14.42
N GLY A 267 -11.41 8.80 13.14
CA GLY A 267 -10.64 8.26 12.03
C GLY A 267 -11.51 7.95 10.82
N LEU A 268 -10.85 7.73 9.67
CA LEU A 268 -11.55 7.31 8.47
C LEU A 268 -11.87 5.82 8.56
N HIS A 269 -13.05 5.41 8.10
CA HIS A 269 -13.47 4.01 8.17
C HIS A 269 -13.67 3.44 6.79
N VAL A 270 -13.03 2.32 6.51
CA VAL A 270 -13.21 1.51 5.29
C VAL A 270 -13.50 0.07 5.69
N GLY A 271 -14.21 -0.69 4.87
CA GLY A 271 -14.52 -2.08 5.19
C GLY A 271 -14.70 -2.98 3.99
N SER A 272 -15.03 -4.24 4.24
CA SER A 272 -15.35 -5.23 3.22
C SER A 272 -16.76 -5.02 2.67
N THR A 273 -17.18 -5.88 1.74
CA THR A 273 -18.58 -5.93 1.27
C THR A 273 -19.55 -6.17 2.43
N LYS A 274 -19.26 -7.11 3.34
CA LYS A 274 -20.08 -7.39 4.55
C LYS A 274 -20.37 -6.12 5.36
N TYR A 275 -19.39 -5.21 5.46
CA TYR A 275 -19.57 -3.95 6.18
C TYR A 275 -20.60 -3.04 5.49
N VAL A 276 -20.44 -2.79 4.19
CA VAL A 276 -21.33 -1.86 3.47
C VAL A 276 -22.72 -2.44 3.24
N GLU A 277 -22.86 -3.77 3.14
CA GLU A 277 -24.17 -4.45 3.05
C GLU A 277 -25.01 -4.27 4.32
N THR A 278 -24.35 -4.17 5.47
CA THR A 278 -25.02 -3.95 6.76
C THR A 278 -25.20 -2.46 7.07
N PHE A 279 -24.21 -1.64 6.72
CA PHE A 279 -24.16 -0.24 7.14
C PHE A 279 -24.84 0.74 6.17
N ALA A 280 -24.85 0.44 4.87
CA ALA A 280 -25.46 1.30 3.85
C ALA A 280 -26.97 1.06 3.74
N ASN A 281 -27.77 2.13 3.80
CA ASN A 281 -29.21 2.09 3.54
C ASN A 281 -29.51 2.42 2.06
N LYS A 282 -30.79 2.44 1.68
CA LYS A 282 -31.24 2.70 0.29
C LYS A 282 -30.88 4.08 -0.28
N ASN A 283 -30.61 5.05 0.58
CA ASN A 283 -30.26 6.42 0.21
C ASN A 283 -28.75 6.67 0.20
N ASP A 284 -27.97 5.73 0.74
CA ASP A 284 -26.52 5.83 0.77
C ASP A 284 -25.93 5.40 -0.58
N THR A 285 -24.76 5.95 -0.89
CA THR A 285 -23.93 5.51 -2.00
C THR A 285 -22.74 4.73 -1.46
N VAL A 286 -22.31 3.69 -2.18
CA VAL A 286 -21.11 2.94 -1.82
C VAL A 286 -20.01 3.24 -2.81
N LEU A 287 -18.86 3.63 -2.29
CA LEU A 287 -17.65 3.86 -3.06
C LEU A 287 -16.76 2.62 -2.99
N LEU A 288 -16.21 2.24 -4.13
CA LEU A 288 -15.00 1.41 -4.21
C LEU A 288 -13.81 2.29 -3.86
N VAL A 289 -12.99 1.86 -2.91
CA VAL A 289 -11.80 2.60 -2.49
C VAL A 289 -10.57 1.70 -2.45
N LEU A 290 -9.40 2.27 -2.68
CA LEU A 290 -8.13 1.65 -2.32
C LEU A 290 -7.61 2.26 -1.03
N PHE A 291 -6.84 1.51 -0.25
CA PHE A 291 -6.03 2.09 0.81
C PHE A 291 -4.65 1.43 0.85
N ASN A 292 -3.66 2.22 1.25
CA ASN A 292 -2.31 1.74 1.50
C ASN A 292 -2.23 1.15 2.92
N PRO A 293 -1.70 -0.08 3.11
CA PRO A 293 -1.46 -0.67 4.43
C PRO A 293 -0.69 0.24 5.42
N GLN A 294 0.18 1.12 4.91
CA GLN A 294 0.88 2.15 5.70
C GLN A 294 -0.07 3.11 6.41
N HIS A 295 -1.27 3.35 5.88
CA HIS A 295 -2.25 4.30 6.40
C HIS A 295 -3.29 3.67 7.34
N VAL A 296 -3.19 2.37 7.63
CA VAL A 296 -4.04 1.74 8.64
C VAL A 296 -3.66 2.26 10.04
N VAL A 297 -4.67 2.66 10.80
CA VAL A 297 -4.53 3.21 12.16
C VAL A 297 -4.83 2.15 13.20
N ALA A 298 -5.93 1.42 13.03
CA ALA A 298 -6.35 0.37 13.95
C ALA A 298 -7.16 -0.71 13.24
N VAL A 299 -6.85 -1.96 13.56
CA VAL A 299 -7.57 -3.16 13.14
C VAL A 299 -8.37 -3.66 14.36
N PRO A 300 -9.71 -3.71 14.31
CA PRO A 300 -10.51 -4.14 15.46
C PRO A 300 -10.21 -5.58 15.92
N ASN A 301 -10.35 -5.83 17.23
CA ASN A 301 -10.13 -7.17 17.81
C ASN A 301 -11.36 -8.10 17.73
N HIS A 302 -12.55 -7.57 17.42
CA HIS A 302 -13.81 -8.32 17.33
C HIS A 302 -14.39 -8.27 15.92
N ASP A 303 -15.40 -9.10 15.63
CA ASP A 303 -15.98 -9.26 14.28
C ASP A 303 -16.67 -8.00 13.78
N ASN A 304 -15.84 -7.11 13.25
CA ASN A 304 -16.23 -5.92 12.53
C ASN A 304 -15.48 -5.93 11.23
N SER A 305 -16.24 -6.09 10.16
CA SER A 305 -15.75 -6.16 8.80
C SER A 305 -15.30 -4.79 8.24
N LYS A 306 -14.92 -3.86 9.12
CA LYS A 306 -14.38 -2.51 8.89
C LYS A 306 -13.12 -2.25 9.73
N MET A 307 -12.27 -1.34 9.29
CA MET A 307 -11.07 -0.89 10.01
C MET A 307 -10.95 0.64 9.98
N ARG A 308 -10.02 1.18 10.77
CA ARG A 308 -9.67 2.61 10.71
C ARG A 308 -8.39 2.85 9.93
N VAL A 309 -8.44 3.85 9.06
CA VAL A 309 -7.34 4.36 8.25
C VAL A 309 -7.22 5.88 8.44
N CYS A 310 -6.05 6.44 8.14
CA CYS A 310 -5.86 7.90 8.04
C CYS A 310 -5.94 8.38 6.59
N GLU A 311 -5.98 7.46 5.62
CA GLU A 311 -6.10 7.79 4.20
C GLU A 311 -6.76 6.64 3.42
N TYR A 312 -7.58 7.00 2.43
CA TYR A 312 -8.04 6.09 1.38
C TYR A 312 -8.26 6.86 0.06
N PHE A 313 -8.30 6.13 -1.06
CA PHE A 313 -8.46 6.66 -2.40
C PHE A 313 -9.78 6.20 -3.05
N PRO A 314 -10.77 7.09 -3.23
CA PRO A 314 -12.04 6.73 -3.86
C PRO A 314 -11.89 6.56 -5.38
N LEU A 315 -12.27 5.40 -5.91
CA LEU A 315 -12.13 5.07 -7.33
C LEU A 315 -13.43 5.21 -8.12
N ALA A 316 -14.53 4.68 -7.58
CA ALA A 316 -15.79 4.56 -8.31
C ALA A 316 -16.99 4.51 -7.39
N VAL A 317 -18.14 4.83 -7.96
CA VAL A 317 -19.44 4.57 -7.35
C VAL A 317 -19.90 3.16 -7.74
N LEU A 318 -20.25 2.34 -6.75
CA LEU A 318 -20.80 1.02 -7.03
C LEU A 318 -22.30 1.11 -7.28
N GLU A 319 -22.73 0.49 -8.37
CA GLU A 319 -24.15 0.27 -8.64
C GLU A 319 -24.68 -0.81 -7.69
N ARG A 320 -25.71 -0.48 -6.92
CA ARG A 320 -26.41 -1.43 -6.06
C ARG A 320 -27.32 -2.32 -6.92
N ARG A 321 -27.14 -3.64 -6.86
CA ARG A 321 -28.12 -4.61 -7.34
C ARG A 321 -28.67 -5.38 -6.15
N ASP A 322 -29.94 -5.15 -5.84
CA ASP A 322 -30.62 -5.66 -4.65
C ASP A 322 -29.91 -5.30 -3.33
N ARG A 323 -29.25 -6.29 -2.71
CA ARG A 323 -28.53 -6.17 -1.42
C ARG A 323 -27.04 -6.46 -1.53
N THR A 324 -26.54 -6.80 -2.71
CA THR A 324 -25.14 -7.13 -2.96
C THR A 324 -24.48 -6.08 -3.84
N PHE A 325 -23.18 -5.90 -3.69
CA PHE A 325 -22.39 -5.04 -4.55
C PHE A 325 -21.63 -5.91 -5.55
N GLU A 326 -21.62 -5.52 -6.84
CA GLU A 326 -20.77 -6.21 -7.80
C GLU A 326 -19.31 -5.99 -7.40
N THR A 327 -18.60 -7.08 -7.11
CA THR A 327 -17.14 -7.03 -6.91
C THR A 327 -16.47 -6.70 -8.23
N VAL A 328 -15.38 -5.92 -8.14
CA VAL A 328 -14.58 -5.57 -9.31
C VAL A 328 -13.56 -6.68 -9.53
N ASP A 329 -13.86 -7.60 -10.46
CA ASP A 329 -13.01 -8.74 -10.81
C ASP A 329 -11.98 -8.37 -11.91
N THR A 330 -11.44 -7.16 -11.86
CA THR A 330 -10.51 -6.65 -12.89
C THR A 330 -9.28 -6.05 -12.25
N PRO A 331 -8.07 -6.22 -12.83
CA PRO A 331 -6.88 -5.54 -12.34
C PRO A 331 -7.16 -4.05 -12.16
N PHE A 332 -6.96 -3.56 -10.94
CA PHE A 332 -7.28 -2.18 -10.56
C PHE A 332 -6.32 -1.23 -11.27
N VAL A 333 -6.81 -0.07 -11.67
CA VAL A 333 -5.96 1.01 -12.17
C VAL A 333 -5.56 1.84 -10.96
N GLU A 334 -4.29 1.76 -10.60
CA GLU A 334 -3.77 2.29 -9.34
C GLU A 334 -2.84 3.48 -9.55
N PHE A 335 -2.56 3.83 -10.80
CA PHE A 335 -1.61 4.86 -11.22
C PHE A 335 -1.80 6.19 -10.50
N ASP A 336 -3.03 6.66 -10.39
CA ASP A 336 -3.32 7.93 -9.70
C ASP A 336 -2.92 7.84 -8.22
N TYR A 337 -3.30 6.75 -7.55
CA TYR A 337 -2.97 6.58 -6.14
C TYR A 337 -1.46 6.39 -5.91
N MET A 338 -0.80 5.66 -6.81
CA MET A 338 0.66 5.51 -6.83
C MET A 338 1.39 6.84 -7.05
N ASN A 339 0.85 7.71 -7.90
CA ASN A 339 1.42 9.05 -8.12
C ASN A 339 1.30 9.91 -6.86
N TYR A 340 0.18 9.84 -6.14
CA TYR A 340 0.04 10.48 -4.82
C TYR A 340 1.04 9.89 -3.81
N GLU A 341 1.12 8.56 -3.71
CA GLU A 341 2.08 7.89 -2.81
C GLU A 341 3.52 8.30 -3.12
N LYS A 342 3.89 8.38 -4.40
CA LYS A 342 5.24 8.76 -4.83
C LYS A 342 5.65 10.12 -4.30
N GLY A 343 4.74 11.10 -4.31
CA GLY A 343 4.98 12.41 -3.71
C GLY A 343 5.23 12.33 -2.20
N ASP A 344 4.40 11.57 -1.48
CA ASP A 344 4.49 11.38 -0.04
C ASP A 344 5.77 10.63 0.36
N VAL A 345 6.12 9.57 -0.36
CA VAL A 345 7.34 8.76 -0.16
C VAL A 345 8.58 9.60 -0.42
N GLN A 346 8.62 10.38 -1.51
CA GLN A 346 9.76 11.25 -1.80
C GLN A 346 9.97 12.28 -0.69
N THR A 347 8.88 12.84 -0.17
CA THR A 347 8.91 13.82 0.92
C THR A 347 9.49 13.18 2.19
N LEU A 348 9.02 11.98 2.55
CA LEU A 348 9.49 11.27 3.74
C LEU A 348 10.95 10.83 3.61
N ILE A 349 11.39 10.40 2.42
CA ILE A 349 12.79 10.10 2.12
C ILE A 349 13.66 11.32 2.35
N ASN A 350 13.26 12.49 1.83
CA ASN A 350 14.04 13.72 2.00
C ASN A 350 14.18 14.10 3.47
N VAL A 351 13.09 14.04 4.25
CA VAL A 351 13.10 14.31 5.70
C VAL A 351 14.02 13.36 6.45
N LEU A 352 13.91 12.05 6.20
CA LEU A 352 14.76 11.06 6.87
C LEU A 352 16.22 11.17 6.44
N GLN A 353 16.50 11.44 5.16
CA GLN A 353 17.86 11.64 4.65
C GLN A 353 18.51 12.86 5.29
N ASP A 354 17.77 13.97 5.41
CA ASP A 354 18.28 15.18 6.05
C ASP A 354 18.65 14.90 7.51
N LYS A 355 17.77 14.20 8.25
CA LYS A 355 18.07 13.76 9.62
C LYS A 355 19.30 12.86 9.70
N VAL A 356 19.46 11.92 8.77
CA VAL A 356 20.65 11.03 8.71
C VAL A 356 21.94 11.80 8.45
N VAL A 357 21.90 12.85 7.62
CA VAL A 357 23.08 13.64 7.27
C VAL A 357 23.42 14.66 8.35
N ASN A 358 22.43 15.36 8.89
CA ASN A 358 22.64 16.51 9.77
C ASN A 358 22.61 16.15 11.25
N GLU A 359 21.90 15.09 11.64
CA GLU A 359 21.77 14.65 13.03
C GLU A 359 22.06 13.15 13.21
N PRO A 360 23.21 12.63 12.73
CA PRO A 360 23.48 11.19 12.69
C PRO A 360 23.47 10.52 14.08
N GLN A 361 23.72 11.29 15.15
CA GLN A 361 23.68 10.77 16.52
C GLN A 361 22.25 10.56 17.06
N ASN A 362 21.25 11.18 16.43
CA ASN A 362 19.84 11.08 16.81
C ASN A 362 19.04 10.10 15.93
N VAL A 363 19.72 9.36 15.04
CA VAL A 363 19.10 8.40 14.12
C VAL A 363 19.00 7.05 14.80
N THR A 364 17.78 6.52 14.87
CA THR A 364 17.57 5.15 15.36
C THR A 364 17.79 4.12 14.26
N ILE A 365 18.12 2.88 14.62
CA ILE A 365 18.23 1.75 13.67
C ILE A 365 16.92 1.56 12.89
N ASP A 366 15.77 1.82 13.53
CA ASP A 366 14.45 1.78 12.92
C ASP A 366 14.31 2.83 11.80
N GLU A 367 14.86 4.03 11.98
CA GLU A 367 14.85 5.09 10.97
C GLU A 367 15.73 4.77 9.76
N GLU A 368 16.90 4.15 9.95
CA GLU A 368 17.73 3.68 8.83
C GLU A 368 17.04 2.59 8.02
N GLN A 369 16.42 1.63 8.70
CA GLN A 369 15.64 0.56 8.08
C GLN A 369 14.45 1.13 7.32
N ARG A 370 13.72 2.07 7.93
CA ARG A 370 12.60 2.78 7.30
C ARG A 370 13.04 3.53 6.05
N LEU A 371 14.19 4.22 6.10
CA LEU A 371 14.73 4.89 4.92
C LEU A 371 15.07 3.91 3.79
N LYS A 372 15.65 2.74 4.12
CA LYS A 372 15.92 1.66 3.15
C LYS A 372 14.62 1.17 2.49
N ILE A 373 13.60 0.89 3.30
CA ILE A 373 12.27 0.45 2.83
C ILE A 373 11.68 1.47 1.85
N LEU A 374 11.66 2.75 2.24
CA LEU A 374 11.06 3.81 1.42
C LEU A 374 11.81 4.01 0.09
N LYS A 375 13.14 3.92 0.10
CA LYS A 375 13.94 4.00 -1.14
C LYS A 375 13.63 2.84 -2.09
N ASN A 376 13.49 1.63 -1.56
CA ASN A 376 13.09 0.46 -2.36
C ASN A 376 11.70 0.68 -2.95
N ARG A 377 10.73 1.13 -2.13
CA ARG A 377 9.38 1.45 -2.61
C ARG A 377 9.37 2.53 -3.69
N LEU A 378 10.19 3.57 -3.56
CA LEU A 378 10.32 4.61 -4.59
C LEU A 378 10.85 4.04 -5.91
N VAL A 379 11.77 3.07 -5.87
CA VAL A 379 12.22 2.36 -7.07
C VAL A 379 11.06 1.61 -7.71
N ASP A 380 10.23 0.92 -6.93
CA ASP A 380 9.07 0.19 -7.45
C ASP A 380 8.02 1.14 -8.07
N LEU A 381 7.71 2.24 -7.38
CA LEU A 381 6.82 3.31 -7.90
C LEU A 381 7.34 3.95 -9.20
N ASN A 382 8.66 3.90 -9.46
CA ASN A 382 9.27 4.40 -10.70
C ASN A 382 9.38 3.33 -11.80
N ARG A 383 9.33 2.04 -11.44
CA ARG A 383 9.40 0.92 -12.40
C ARG A 383 8.10 0.67 -13.12
N VAL A 384 6.97 1.05 -12.53
CA VAL A 384 5.67 0.95 -13.17
C VAL A 384 5.65 1.90 -14.37
N LYS A 385 5.95 1.35 -15.53
CA LYS A 385 5.75 2.02 -16.82
C LYS A 385 4.27 2.32 -16.97
N MET A 386 3.94 3.43 -17.62
CA MET A 386 2.60 3.71 -18.14
C MET A 386 2.20 2.75 -19.28
N ASP A 387 2.61 1.48 -19.20
CA ASP A 387 2.22 0.44 -20.14
C ASP A 387 0.82 -0.06 -19.73
N VAL A 388 -0.19 0.73 -20.11
CA VAL A 388 -1.63 0.39 -20.06
C VAL A 388 -2.19 0.30 -21.46
#